data_AF-A0A7W1CA33-F1
#
_entry.id   AF-A0A7W1CA33-F1
#
_cell.length_a   1.000
_cell.length_b   1.000
_cell.length_c   1.000
_cell.angle_alpha   90.00
_cell.angle_beta   90.00
_cell.angle_gamma   90.00
#
_symmetry.space_group_name_H-M   'P 1'
#
loop_
_entity.id
_entity.type
_entity.pdbx_description
1 polymer ?
#
loop_
_entity_poly.entity_id
_entity_poly.type
_entity_poly.pdbx_seq_one_letter_code
_entity_poly.pdbx_strand_id
1 'polypeptide(L)'
;VEYLARGHAVHFRCRHPEAERARLDVMSRLRGVDPFPELWERRTSYTLLDGLEVEVLALPDLVASKKTQRDKDWPMIRRLVEANYDRFYDAPNGARIRFWLRELRTPELLVECSARFAEEARAAVGERAAVEAAMEGDESEVALRLAAEEARERELDRAYWAPLKAELEQIRRRRRREQR
;
A
#
# COMPACT_ATOMS: atom_id res chain seq x y z
N VAL A 1 24.88 -2.13 -2.56
CA VAL A 1 24.13 -0.87 -2.35
C VAL A 1 23.51 -0.35 -3.65
N GLU A 2 24.25 -0.31 -4.75
CA GLU A 2 23.79 0.17 -6.07
C GLU A 2 22.44 -0.42 -6.54
N TYR A 3 22.27 -1.74 -6.51
CA TYR A 3 21.00 -2.40 -6.89
C TYR A 3 19.83 -2.04 -5.97
N LEU A 4 20.06 -1.93 -4.65
CA LEU A 4 19.04 -1.49 -3.71
C LEU A 4 18.60 -0.06 -4.05
N ALA A 5 19.55 0.83 -4.34
CA ALA A 5 19.28 2.20 -4.75
C ALA A 5 18.49 2.29 -6.07
N ARG A 6 18.53 1.26 -6.93
CA ARG A 6 17.66 1.17 -8.12
C ARG A 6 16.26 0.62 -7.83
N GLY A 7 16.02 0.05 -6.64
CA GLY A 7 14.73 -0.52 -6.24
C GLY A 7 14.69 -2.04 -6.22
N HIS A 8 15.82 -2.73 -6.36
CA HIS A 8 15.88 -4.17 -6.09
C HIS A 8 15.75 -4.47 -4.60
N ALA A 9 15.35 -5.70 -4.30
CA ALA A 9 15.31 -6.26 -2.94
C ALA A 9 16.36 -7.36 -2.79
N VAL A 10 16.89 -7.52 -1.58
CA VAL A 10 17.75 -8.65 -1.22
C VAL A 10 17.06 -9.49 -0.16
N HIS A 11 16.97 -10.79 -0.42
CA HIS A 11 16.35 -11.76 0.48
C HIS A 11 17.44 -12.52 1.25
N PHE A 12 17.43 -12.40 2.57
CA PHE A 12 18.27 -13.17 3.47
C PHE A 12 17.46 -14.28 4.13
N ARG A 13 18.07 -15.45 4.31
CA ARG A 13 17.50 -16.52 5.14
C ARG A 13 18.12 -16.45 6.53
N CYS A 14 17.28 -16.39 7.55
CA CYS A 14 17.77 -16.45 8.92
C CYS A 14 18.30 -17.86 9.22
N ARG A 15 19.45 -17.95 9.90
CA ARG A 15 20.07 -19.23 10.31
C ARG A 15 20.05 -19.43 11.81
N HIS A 16 19.36 -18.57 12.55
CA HIS A 16 19.18 -18.74 13.99
C HIS A 16 18.28 -19.95 14.26
N PRO A 17 18.60 -20.84 15.21
CA PRO A 17 17.79 -22.05 15.48
C PRO A 17 16.31 -21.74 15.73
N GLU A 18 16.02 -20.63 16.42
CA GLU A 18 14.64 -20.22 16.75
C GLU A 18 13.90 -19.52 15.59
N ALA A 19 14.61 -19.21 14.50
CA ALA A 19 14.06 -18.44 13.37
C ALA A 19 14.49 -19.01 12.01
N GLU A 20 14.83 -20.30 11.91
CA GLU A 20 15.42 -20.92 10.71
C GLU A 20 14.55 -20.77 9.44
N ARG A 21 13.23 -20.68 9.61
CA ARG A 21 12.28 -20.48 8.50
C ARG A 21 12.05 -19.02 8.14
N ALA A 22 12.52 -18.08 8.97
CA ALA A 22 12.36 -16.66 8.74
C ALA A 22 13.21 -16.19 7.57
N ARG A 23 12.65 -15.25 6.81
CA ARG A 23 13.34 -14.54 5.72
C ARG A 23 13.28 -13.06 6.01
N LEU A 24 14.40 -12.38 5.78
CA LEU A 24 14.51 -10.94 5.90
C LEU A 24 14.65 -10.36 4.50
N ASP A 25 13.70 -9.51 4.14
CA ASP A 25 13.69 -8.82 2.86
C ASP A 25 14.18 -7.39 3.09
N VAL A 26 15.33 -7.05 2.51
CA VAL A 26 15.93 -5.72 2.61
C VAL A 26 15.66 -4.95 1.33
N MET A 27 15.06 -3.78 1.48
CA MET A 27 14.69 -2.86 0.39
C MET A 27 15.06 -1.45 0.80
N SER A 28 15.46 -0.59 -0.16
CA SER A 28 15.69 0.84 0.10
C SER A 28 14.78 1.76 -0.70
N ARG A 29 13.93 1.19 -1.56
CA ARG A 29 12.86 1.91 -2.26
C ARG A 29 11.61 1.06 -2.27
N LEU A 30 10.48 1.69 -2.00
CA LEU A 30 9.15 1.10 -2.09
C LEU A 30 8.38 1.85 -3.18
N ARG A 31 7.63 1.12 -4.00
CA ARG A 31 6.79 1.75 -5.04
C ARG A 31 5.65 2.52 -4.38
N GLY A 32 5.34 3.69 -4.93
CA GLY A 32 4.12 4.42 -4.60
C GLY A 32 4.16 5.16 -3.27
N VAL A 33 5.36 5.33 -2.69
CA VAL A 33 5.57 6.06 -1.43
C VAL A 33 6.78 6.97 -1.53
N ASP A 34 6.90 7.90 -0.58
CA ASP A 34 8.02 8.83 -0.46
C ASP A 34 9.36 8.11 -0.17
N PRO A 35 10.50 8.82 -0.27
CA PRO A 35 11.78 8.26 0.13
C PRO A 35 11.85 7.92 1.63
N PHE A 36 12.84 7.10 2.00
CA PHE A 36 12.94 6.53 3.34
C PHE A 36 12.98 7.56 4.48
N PRO A 37 13.73 8.68 4.41
CA PRO A 37 13.74 9.68 5.49
C PRO A 37 12.35 10.23 5.80
N GLU A 38 11.55 10.53 4.78
CA GLU A 38 10.20 11.05 4.94
C GLU A 38 9.24 10.00 5.52
N LEU A 39 9.38 8.73 5.12
CA LEU A 39 8.63 7.62 5.72
C LEU A 39 9.03 7.38 7.17
N TRP A 40 10.31 7.54 7.49
CA TRP A 40 10.84 7.34 8.84
C TRP A 40 10.26 8.36 9.81
N GLU A 41 10.16 9.63 9.42
CA GLU A 41 9.55 10.66 10.27
C GLU A 41 8.06 10.40 10.56
N ARG A 42 7.35 9.75 9.63
CA ARG A 42 5.92 9.43 9.77
C ARG A 42 5.64 8.06 10.40
N ARG A 43 6.67 7.26 10.69
CA ARG A 43 6.53 5.87 11.15
C ARG A 43 5.60 5.74 12.35
N THR A 44 5.05 4.53 12.52
CA THR A 44 4.29 4.14 13.70
C THR A 44 5.10 3.17 14.54
N SER A 45 5.29 3.47 15.81
CA SER A 45 6.02 2.64 16.76
C SER A 45 5.06 1.74 17.55
N TYR A 46 5.47 0.49 17.78
CA TYR A 46 4.75 -0.46 18.62
C TYR A 46 5.70 -1.10 19.63
N THR A 47 5.29 -1.12 20.90
CA THR A 47 5.94 -1.90 21.95
C THR A 47 5.43 -3.33 21.96
N LEU A 48 6.33 -4.31 21.82
CA LEU A 48 6.02 -5.73 21.96
C LEU A 48 6.00 -6.17 23.43
N LEU A 49 5.54 -7.39 23.70
CA LEU A 49 5.35 -7.94 25.05
C LEU A 49 6.65 -7.99 25.89
N ASP A 50 7.80 -8.10 25.24
CA ASP A 50 9.14 -8.11 25.84
C ASP A 50 9.77 -6.72 25.96
N GLY A 51 9.01 -5.67 25.65
CA GLY A 51 9.49 -4.28 25.66
C GLY A 51 10.28 -3.88 24.41
N LEU A 52 10.39 -4.76 23.40
CA LEU A 52 11.01 -4.40 22.14
C LEU A 52 10.13 -3.41 21.37
N GLU A 53 10.70 -2.27 21.03
CA GLU A 53 10.07 -1.29 20.13
C GLU A 53 10.30 -1.70 18.68
N VAL A 54 9.21 -1.77 17.90
CA VAL A 54 9.26 -2.01 16.45
C VAL A 54 8.63 -0.85 15.69
N GLU A 55 9.34 -0.43 14.65
CA GLU A 55 8.94 0.67 13.79
C GLU A 55 8.33 0.13 12.51
N VAL A 56 7.13 0.60 12.18
CA VAL A 56 6.43 0.21 10.96
C VAL A 56 5.98 1.42 10.15
N LEU A 57 5.65 1.19 8.88
CA LEU A 57 5.04 2.22 8.04
C LEU A 57 3.73 2.71 8.66
N ALA A 58 3.50 4.03 8.56
CA ALA A 58 2.17 4.58 8.80
C ALA A 58 1.15 3.92 7.87
N LEU A 59 -0.10 3.85 8.32
CA LEU A 59 -1.17 3.19 7.57
C LEU A 59 -1.32 3.71 6.12
N PRO A 60 -1.31 5.02 5.85
CA PRO A 60 -1.40 5.52 4.47
C PRO A 60 -0.25 5.04 3.58
N ASP A 61 0.97 5.07 4.09
CA ASP A 61 2.17 4.61 3.38
C ASP A 61 2.14 3.08 3.18
N LEU A 62 1.65 2.32 4.16
CA LEU A 62 1.45 0.88 4.04
C LEU A 62 0.43 0.55 2.94
N VAL A 63 -0.72 1.22 2.92
CA VAL A 63 -1.75 1.03 1.88
C VAL A 63 -1.16 1.34 0.50
N ALA A 64 -0.50 2.49 0.34
CA ALA A 64 0.10 2.88 -0.93
C ALA A 64 1.16 1.87 -1.42
N SER A 65 2.04 1.42 -0.53
CA SER A 65 3.08 0.42 -0.88
C SER A 65 2.52 -0.97 -1.21
N LYS A 66 1.27 -1.27 -0.82
CA LYS A 66 0.62 -2.57 -1.03
C LYS A 66 -0.34 -2.60 -2.21
N LYS A 67 -0.55 -1.50 -2.93
CA LYS A 67 -1.28 -1.48 -4.21
C LYS A 67 -0.49 -2.20 -5.30
N THR A 68 -0.36 -3.52 -5.18
CA THR A 68 0.47 -4.38 -6.04
C THR A 68 -0.37 -5.18 -7.03
N GLN A 69 0.30 -5.87 -7.95
CA GLN A 69 -0.36 -6.83 -8.85
C GLN A 69 -0.87 -8.11 -8.16
N ARG A 70 -0.66 -8.30 -6.85
CA ARG A 70 -1.01 -9.55 -6.13
C ARG A 70 -2.43 -9.52 -5.61
N ASP A 71 -3.19 -10.56 -5.90
CA ASP A 71 -4.60 -10.66 -5.47
C ASP A 71 -4.80 -10.59 -3.97
N LYS A 72 -3.90 -11.21 -3.20
CA LYS A 72 -4.03 -11.26 -1.75
C LYS A 72 -3.85 -9.91 -1.05
N ASP A 73 -3.21 -8.93 -1.70
CA ASP A 73 -2.89 -7.65 -1.07
C ASP A 73 -4.13 -6.73 -1.05
N TRP A 74 -5.01 -6.81 -2.05
CA TRP A 74 -6.21 -5.97 -2.16
C TRP A 74 -7.24 -6.19 -1.05
N PRO A 75 -7.60 -7.44 -0.69
CA PRO A 75 -8.44 -7.69 0.49
C PRO A 75 -7.79 -7.21 1.80
N MET A 76 -6.46 -7.22 1.88
CA MET A 76 -5.76 -6.72 3.07
C MET A 76 -5.79 -5.20 3.16
N ILE A 77 -5.59 -4.48 2.04
CA ILE A 77 -5.77 -3.02 1.98
C ILE A 77 -7.18 -2.66 2.42
N ARG A 78 -8.19 -3.31 1.84
CA ARG A 78 -9.60 -3.04 2.18
C ARG A 78 -9.82 -3.16 3.69
N ARG A 79 -9.44 -4.29 4.29
CA ARG A 79 -9.57 -4.53 5.74
C ARG A 79 -8.81 -3.51 6.60
N LEU A 80 -7.62 -3.09 6.17
CA LEU A 80 -6.83 -2.10 6.89
C LEU A 80 -7.51 -0.73 6.94
N VAL A 81 -8.12 -0.32 5.82
CA VAL A 81 -8.85 0.96 5.75
C VAL A 81 -10.19 0.88 6.48
N GLU A 82 -10.94 -0.21 6.32
CA GLU A 82 -12.19 -0.49 7.07
C GLU A 82 -11.93 -0.43 8.58
N ALA A 83 -10.94 -1.18 9.09
CA ALA A 83 -10.61 -1.18 10.50
C ALA A 83 -10.17 0.20 11.02
N ASN A 84 -9.56 1.03 10.16
CA ASN A 84 -9.22 2.41 10.52
C ASN A 84 -10.46 3.32 10.57
N TYR A 85 -11.39 3.16 9.61
CA TYR A 85 -12.66 3.85 9.60
C TYR A 85 -13.47 3.53 10.87
N ASP A 86 -13.67 2.24 11.15
CA ASP A 86 -14.42 1.76 12.32
C ASP A 86 -13.79 2.25 13.63
N ARG A 87 -12.47 2.12 13.77
CA ARG A 87 -11.76 2.51 15.00
C ARG A 87 -11.88 3.99 15.32
N PHE A 88 -11.93 4.85 14.29
CA PHE A 88 -11.94 6.31 14.46
C PHE A 88 -13.26 6.92 14.00
N TYR A 89 -14.31 6.11 13.90
CA TYR A 89 -15.64 6.50 13.44
C TYR A 89 -16.20 7.69 14.20
N ASP A 90 -16.10 7.67 15.54
CA ASP A 90 -16.59 8.72 16.43
C ASP A 90 -15.56 9.82 16.70
N ALA A 91 -14.35 9.70 16.15
CA ALA A 91 -13.28 10.68 16.31
C ALA A 91 -12.62 11.03 14.96
N PRO A 92 -13.40 11.52 13.97
CA PRO A 92 -12.85 11.90 12.69
C PRO A 92 -11.96 13.15 12.83
N ASN A 93 -10.98 13.26 11.95
CA ASN A 93 -10.22 14.50 11.75
C ASN A 93 -9.96 14.69 10.25
N GLY A 94 -9.57 15.89 9.84
CA GLY A 94 -9.42 16.20 8.41
C GLY A 94 -8.43 15.28 7.67
N ALA A 95 -7.36 14.81 8.32
CA ALA A 95 -6.42 13.88 7.69
C ALA A 95 -7.04 12.49 7.48
N ARG A 96 -7.79 12.00 8.48
CA ARG A 96 -8.51 10.71 8.40
C ARG A 96 -9.62 10.75 7.36
N ILE A 97 -10.43 11.81 7.33
CA ILE A 97 -11.51 11.97 6.36
C ILE A 97 -10.96 11.92 4.93
N ARG A 98 -9.90 12.71 4.65
CA ARG A 98 -9.23 12.67 3.34
C ARG A 98 -8.66 11.30 3.01
N PHE A 99 -8.08 10.61 3.99
CA PHE A 99 -7.56 9.26 3.80
C PHE A 99 -8.69 8.26 3.46
N TRP A 100 -9.81 8.29 4.17
CA TRP A 100 -10.96 7.41 3.92
C TRP A 100 -11.58 7.65 2.55
N LEU A 101 -11.81 8.91 2.18
CA LEU A 101 -12.34 9.26 0.86
C LEU A 101 -11.41 8.81 -0.27
N ARG A 102 -10.09 8.80 -0.04
CA ARG A 102 -9.10 8.34 -1.03
C ARG A 102 -8.94 6.82 -1.09
N GLU A 103 -9.11 6.12 0.03
CA GLU A 103 -8.67 4.73 0.15
C GLU A 103 -9.73 3.72 0.58
N LEU A 104 -10.95 4.12 0.97
CA LEU A 104 -12.04 3.17 1.21
C LEU A 104 -12.36 2.41 -0.08
N ARG A 105 -12.51 1.08 0.03
CA ARG A 105 -12.73 0.16 -1.11
C ARG A 105 -13.99 -0.67 -0.98
N THR A 106 -14.85 -0.31 -0.04
CA THR A 106 -16.12 -0.99 0.24
C THR A 106 -17.21 -0.01 -0.17
N PRO A 107 -18.00 -0.33 -1.22
CA PRO A 107 -18.94 0.63 -1.80
C PRO A 107 -19.84 1.29 -0.77
N GLU A 108 -20.41 0.50 0.14
CA GLU A 108 -21.35 0.92 1.17
C GLU A 108 -20.69 1.91 2.14
N LEU A 109 -19.46 1.61 2.58
CA LEU A 109 -18.72 2.50 3.47
C LEU A 109 -18.25 3.78 2.77
N LEU A 110 -17.94 3.72 1.46
CA LEU A 110 -17.55 4.91 0.72
C LEU A 110 -18.75 5.84 0.50
N VAL A 111 -19.94 5.29 0.23
CA VAL A 111 -21.21 6.04 0.18
C VAL A 111 -21.48 6.69 1.53
N GLU A 112 -21.42 5.90 2.62
CA GLU A 112 -21.63 6.40 3.97
C GLU A 112 -20.64 7.52 4.34
N CYS A 113 -19.35 7.30 4.10
CA CYS A 113 -18.29 8.28 4.36
C CYS A 113 -18.49 9.55 3.52
N SER A 114 -18.88 9.42 2.25
CA SER A 114 -19.11 10.55 1.34
C SER A 114 -20.33 11.37 1.76
N ALA A 115 -21.40 10.71 2.22
CA ALA A 115 -22.59 11.39 2.75
C ALA A 115 -22.29 12.12 4.07
N ARG A 116 -21.54 11.48 4.97
CA ARG A 116 -21.18 12.04 6.28
C ARG A 116 -20.25 13.25 6.17
N PHE A 117 -19.30 13.23 5.24
CA PHE A 117 -18.28 14.27 5.04
C PHE A 117 -18.41 14.91 3.65
N ALA A 118 -19.60 15.45 3.36
CA ALA A 118 -19.97 15.89 2.02
C ALA A 118 -19.11 17.05 1.47
N GLU A 119 -18.58 17.93 2.33
CA GLU A 119 -17.69 19.01 1.90
C GLU A 119 -16.35 18.46 1.41
N GLU A 120 -15.74 17.57 2.18
CA GLU A 120 -14.49 16.90 1.82
C GLU A 120 -14.69 15.95 0.63
N ALA A 121 -15.85 15.28 0.53
CA ALA A 121 -16.19 14.43 -0.60
C ALA A 121 -16.28 15.24 -1.90
N ARG A 122 -16.93 16.41 -1.88
CA ARG A 122 -16.98 17.33 -3.03
C ARG A 122 -15.59 17.74 -3.51
N ALA A 123 -14.67 18.00 -2.58
CA ALA A 123 -13.29 18.34 -2.92
C ALA A 123 -12.54 17.15 -3.57
N ALA A 124 -12.94 15.91 -3.29
CA ALA A 124 -12.30 14.70 -3.79
C ALA A 124 -12.87 14.17 -5.12
N VAL A 125 -14.04 14.64 -5.59
CA VAL A 125 -14.68 14.21 -6.85
C VAL A 125 -13.73 14.30 -8.05
N GLY A 126 -12.92 15.36 -8.14
CA GLY A 126 -11.95 15.54 -9.22
C GLY A 126 -10.73 14.62 -9.13
N GLU A 127 -10.43 14.07 -7.95
CA GLU A 127 -9.26 13.21 -7.73
C GLU A 127 -9.61 11.72 -7.80
N ARG A 128 -10.87 11.36 -7.51
CA ARG A 128 -11.30 9.97 -7.41
C ARG A 128 -12.74 9.79 -7.88
N ALA A 129 -12.89 9.23 -9.08
CA ALA A 129 -14.20 8.98 -9.69
C ALA A 129 -15.13 8.14 -8.80
N ALA A 130 -14.62 7.19 -8.00
CA ALA A 130 -15.48 6.42 -7.08
C ALA A 130 -16.19 7.30 -6.02
N VAL A 131 -15.61 8.45 -5.64
CA VAL A 131 -16.24 9.38 -4.69
C VAL A 131 -17.44 10.09 -5.31
N GLU A 132 -17.36 10.43 -6.60
CA GLU A 132 -18.47 11.04 -7.33
C GLU A 132 -19.71 10.14 -7.32
N ALA A 133 -19.56 8.87 -7.70
CA ALA A 133 -20.65 7.89 -7.64
C ALA A 133 -21.15 7.66 -6.20
N ALA A 134 -20.24 7.70 -5.23
CA ALA A 134 -20.60 7.52 -3.82
C ALA A 134 -21.43 8.69 -3.28
N MET A 135 -21.18 9.92 -3.75
CA MET A 135 -21.99 11.09 -3.42
C MET A 135 -23.41 11.01 -3.99
N GLU A 136 -23.60 10.29 -5.10
CA GLU A 136 -24.92 10.02 -5.68
C GLU A 136 -25.63 8.85 -4.99
N GLY A 137 -24.93 8.10 -4.12
CA GLY A 137 -25.45 6.91 -3.44
C GLY A 137 -25.53 5.67 -4.32
N ASP A 138 -24.88 5.66 -5.49
CA ASP A 138 -24.90 4.52 -6.42
C ASP A 138 -23.81 3.50 -6.07
N GLU A 139 -24.12 2.58 -5.15
CA GLU A 139 -23.21 1.52 -4.72
C GLU A 139 -22.70 0.64 -5.88
N SER A 140 -23.53 0.42 -6.92
CA SER A 140 -23.16 -0.41 -8.07
C SER A 140 -22.11 0.27 -8.94
N GLU A 141 -22.31 1.56 -9.21
CA GLU A 141 -21.35 2.38 -9.94
C GLU A 141 -20.06 2.58 -9.13
N VAL A 142 -20.16 2.75 -7.80
CA VAL A 142 -18.98 2.77 -6.92
C VAL A 142 -18.18 1.48 -7.06
N ALA A 143 -18.82 0.32 -6.98
CA ALA A 143 -18.13 -0.97 -7.13
C ALA A 143 -17.41 -1.10 -8.48
N LEU A 144 -18.05 -0.66 -9.57
CA LEU A 144 -17.46 -0.64 -10.91
C LEU A 144 -16.22 0.26 -10.98
N ARG A 145 -16.32 1.48 -10.44
CA ARG A 145 -15.21 2.45 -10.44
C ARG A 145 -14.03 1.98 -9.59
N LEU A 146 -14.30 1.38 -8.43
CA LEU A 146 -13.27 0.79 -7.56
C LEU A 146 -12.54 -0.38 -8.25
N ALA A 147 -13.26 -1.25 -8.95
CA ALA A 147 -12.66 -2.35 -9.71
C ALA A 147 -11.76 -1.82 -10.84
N ALA A 148 -12.19 -0.77 -11.53
CA ALA A 148 -11.38 -0.10 -12.55
C ALA A 148 -10.14 0.57 -11.95
N GLU A 149 -10.24 1.22 -10.77
CA GLU A 149 -9.09 1.76 -10.03
C GLU A 149 -8.07 0.66 -9.69
N GLU A 150 -8.54 -0.46 -9.14
CA GLU A 150 -7.68 -1.61 -8.82
C GLU A 150 -6.98 -2.17 -10.08
N ALA A 151 -7.71 -2.34 -11.18
CA ALA A 151 -7.14 -2.83 -12.44
C ALA A 151 -6.02 -1.91 -12.96
N ARG A 152 -6.22 -0.59 -12.89
CA ARG A 152 -5.20 0.41 -13.27
C ARG A 152 -3.97 0.32 -12.38
N GLU A 153 -4.13 0.24 -11.06
CA GLU A 153 -3.01 0.12 -10.12
C GLU A 153 -2.18 -1.16 -10.34
N ARG A 154 -2.85 -2.28 -10.64
CA ARG A 154 -2.17 -3.53 -10.98
C ARG A 154 -1.33 -3.40 -12.24
N GLU A 155 -1.80 -2.65 -13.24
CA GLU A 155 -1.01 -2.37 -14.45
C GLU A 155 0.19 -1.47 -14.16
N LEU A 156 0.00 -0.41 -13.37
CA LEU A 156 1.10 0.47 -12.95
C LEU A 156 2.16 -0.29 -12.12
N ASP A 157 1.76 -1.25 -11.29
CA ASP A 157 2.70 -2.14 -10.57
C ASP A 157 3.46 -3.06 -11.54
N ARG A 158 2.78 -3.66 -12.53
CA ARG A 158 3.44 -4.47 -13.57
C ARG A 158 4.48 -3.66 -14.33
N ALA A 159 4.13 -2.45 -14.76
CA ALA A 159 5.02 -1.54 -15.48
C ALA A 159 6.25 -1.17 -14.63
N TYR A 160 6.05 -0.88 -13.33
CA TYR A 160 7.16 -0.59 -12.42
C TYR A 160 8.14 -1.77 -12.27
N TRP A 161 7.63 -3.00 -12.14
CA TRP A 161 8.48 -4.18 -11.92
C TRP A 161 9.15 -4.71 -13.19
N ALA A 162 8.61 -4.42 -14.39
CA ALA A 162 9.15 -4.90 -15.65
C ALA A 162 10.66 -4.62 -15.84
N PRO A 163 11.17 -3.38 -15.70
CA PRO A 163 12.60 -3.10 -15.86
C PRO A 163 13.46 -3.78 -14.79
N LEU A 164 12.99 -3.85 -13.54
CA LEU A 164 13.72 -4.51 -12.45
C LEU A 164 13.86 -6.02 -12.71
N LYS A 165 12.79 -6.67 -13.18
CA LYS A 165 12.84 -8.10 -13.56
C LYS A 165 13.81 -8.33 -14.72
N ALA A 166 13.82 -7.46 -15.72
CA ALA A 166 14.75 -7.55 -16.85
C ALA A 166 16.21 -7.40 -16.40
N GLU A 167 16.51 -6.45 -15.53
CA GLU A 167 17.85 -6.26 -14.97
C GLU A 167 18.30 -7.49 -14.15
N LEU A 168 17.42 -8.05 -13.30
CA LEU A 168 17.72 -9.27 -12.54
C LEU A 168 18.08 -10.45 -13.44
N GLU A 169 17.40 -10.58 -14.58
CA GLU A 169 17.69 -11.63 -15.55
C GLU A 169 19.05 -11.43 -16.23
N GLN A 170 19.43 -10.20 -16.55
CA GLN A 170 20.76 -9.89 -17.08
C GLN A 170 21.87 -10.24 -16.07
N ILE A 171 21.70 -9.88 -14.79
CA ILE A 171 22.64 -10.22 -13.72
C ILE A 171 22.81 -11.74 -13.59
N ARG A 172 21.70 -12.49 -13.63
CA ARG A 172 21.71 -13.96 -13.59
C ARG A 172 22.48 -14.57 -14.76
N ARG A 173 22.26 -14.06 -15.98
CA ARG A 173 22.97 -14.52 -17.18
C ARG A 173 24.47 -14.24 -17.10
N ARG A 174 24.87 -13.06 -16.60
CA ARG A 174 26.28 -12.70 -16.42
C ARG A 174 26.98 -13.64 -15.45
N ARG A 175 26.40 -13.88 -14.28
CA ARG A 175 26.94 -14.82 -13.28
C ARG A 175 27.10 -16.24 -13.83
N ARG A 176 26.13 -16.73 -14.61
CA ARG A 176 26.22 -18.07 -15.22
C ARG A 176 27.35 -18.19 -16.24
N ARG A 177 27.71 -17.09 -16.92
CA ARG A 177 28.85 -17.06 -17.85
C ARG A 177 30.19 -16.99 -17.13
N GLU A 178 30.27 -16.23 -16.04
CA GLU A 178 31.48 -16.11 -15.19
C GLU A 178 31.82 -17.41 -14.44
N GLN A 179 30.85 -18.31 -14.26
CA GLN A 179 31.03 -19.61 -13.58
C GLN A 179 31.32 -20.78 -14.53
N ARG A 180 31.37 -20.55 -15.85
CA ARG A 180 31.73 -21.52 -16.88
C ARG A 180 33.16 -21.30 -17.33
#